data_AF-A0A075FTX8-F1
#
_entry.id   AF-A0A075FTX8-F1
#
_cell.length_a   1.000
_cell.length_b   1.000
_cell.length_c   1.000
_cell.angle_alpha   90.00
_cell.angle_beta   90.00
_cell.angle_gamma   90.00
#
_symmetry.space_group_name_H-M   'P 1'
#
loop_
_entity.id
_entity.type
_entity.pdbx_description
1 polymer ?
#
loop_
_entity_poly.entity_id
_entity_poly.type
_entity_poly.pdbx_seq_one_letter_code
_entity_poly.pdbx_strand_id
1 'polypeptide(L)'
;MIKVKTGDDKVHTYEVGITAEGVILDIHGRKHGAIAALIDGIERDFSYILKTNCSIEPILGDSDAGLYILRHSCAHLLAQAVTEMFPDAKPTIGPPIEHGFYYDFHMEPISKDELPKIEKRMKELVKQNLKIEREEHGNTKLRKMFSQNQFKAEIMDDKIGHDVGSSAYRQGNFVDLCRGPHVSSTSQLRWFKLTSTSQAYWRGDVKKEPLTRIYGLCYATKEDLKKRKRQIEEATLRNHKKIGKEMDLYMINELIGKGLPVWLPNGELLKSEIEKFAVETEKLMVTKELPHQFWVNKNFSKLAAICHTMPTRCILPWKWMMVPIILKQ
;
A
#
# COMPACT_ATOMS: atom_id res chain seq x y z
N MET A 1 -11.09 -32.61 23.22
CA MET A 1 -9.70 -32.52 22.75
C MET A 1 -9.66 -32.30 21.26
N ILE A 2 -8.80 -31.39 20.80
CA ILE A 2 -8.44 -31.19 19.38
C ILE A 2 -6.98 -31.58 19.18
N LYS A 3 -6.65 -32.05 17.98
CA LYS A 3 -5.27 -32.30 17.54
C LYS A 3 -4.82 -31.12 16.68
N VAL A 4 -3.75 -30.45 17.10
CA VAL A 4 -3.16 -29.33 16.37
C VAL A 4 -1.79 -29.75 15.84
N LYS A 5 -1.61 -29.65 14.52
CA LYS A 5 -0.37 -29.97 13.83
C LYS A 5 0.48 -28.70 13.66
N THR A 6 1.78 -28.77 13.92
CA THR A 6 2.72 -27.67 13.68
C THR A 6 3.54 -27.90 12.41
N GLY A 7 4.24 -26.87 11.93
CA GLY A 7 5.14 -26.98 10.76
C GLY A 7 6.27 -28.02 10.90
N ASP A 8 6.60 -28.44 12.13
CA ASP A 8 7.57 -29.50 12.44
C ASP A 8 6.97 -30.93 12.31
N ASP A 9 5.78 -31.09 11.70
CA ASP A 9 4.95 -32.31 11.70
C ASP A 9 4.53 -32.83 13.09
N LYS A 10 4.87 -32.14 14.18
CA LYS A 10 4.49 -32.51 15.55
C LYS A 10 3.00 -32.30 15.77
N VAL A 11 2.36 -33.23 16.48
CA VAL A 11 0.94 -33.18 16.81
C VAL A 11 0.76 -32.97 18.31
N HIS A 12 0.23 -31.82 18.67
CA HIS A 12 -0.10 -31.44 20.04
C HIS A 12 -1.60 -31.63 20.29
N THR A 13 -2.00 -31.88 21.53
CA THR A 13 -3.42 -32.10 21.89
C THR A 13 -3.85 -31.07 22.92
N TYR A 14 -4.91 -30.32 22.61
CA TYR A 14 -5.45 -29.24 23.45
C TYR A 14 -6.94 -29.43 23.71
N GLU A 15 -7.48 -28.71 24.69
CA GLU A 15 -8.92 -28.64 24.89
C GLU A 15 -9.61 -27.84 23.77
N VAL A 16 -10.89 -28.15 23.51
CA VAL A 16 -11.71 -27.40 22.54
C VAL A 16 -11.96 -26.02 23.13
N GLY A 17 -11.66 -24.95 22.39
CA GLY A 17 -11.82 -23.58 22.88
C GLY A 17 -10.51 -22.83 23.14
N ILE A 18 -9.34 -23.48 23.02
CA ILE A 18 -8.05 -22.78 23.11
C ILE A 18 -7.89 -21.74 21.99
N THR A 19 -7.25 -20.62 22.28
CA THR A 19 -6.93 -19.58 21.28
C THR A 19 -5.68 -19.93 20.49
N ALA A 20 -5.57 -19.38 19.28
CA ALA A 20 -4.34 -19.46 18.48
C ALA A 20 -3.12 -18.90 19.25
N GLU A 21 -3.29 -17.82 20.02
CA GLU A 21 -2.25 -17.28 20.91
C GLU A 21 -1.79 -18.32 21.95
N GLY A 22 -2.72 -19.03 22.60
CA GLY A 22 -2.41 -20.01 23.63
C GLY A 22 -1.57 -21.18 23.10
N VAL A 23 -1.88 -21.66 21.89
CA VAL A 23 -1.12 -22.72 21.24
C VAL A 23 0.28 -22.24 20.83
N ILE A 24 0.40 -21.08 20.17
CA ILE A 24 1.70 -20.51 19.80
C ILE A 24 2.58 -20.22 21.03
N LEU A 25 1.97 -19.76 22.12
CA LEU A 25 2.65 -19.49 23.39
C LEU A 25 3.18 -20.77 24.07
N ASP A 26 2.43 -21.87 24.01
CA ASP A 26 2.83 -23.18 24.55
C ASP A 26 4.01 -23.79 23.77
N ILE A 27 3.94 -23.74 22.43
CA ILE A 27 4.96 -24.35 21.55
C ILE A 27 6.24 -23.51 21.46
N HIS A 28 6.12 -22.20 21.26
CA HIS A 28 7.26 -21.31 20.95
C HIS A 28 7.67 -20.39 22.12
N GLY A 29 6.91 -20.39 23.22
CA GLY A 29 7.19 -19.58 24.40
C GLY A 29 6.97 -18.07 24.22
N ARG A 30 7.08 -17.30 25.31
CA ARG A 30 6.78 -15.85 25.37
C ARG A 30 7.60 -14.94 24.43
N LYS A 31 8.61 -15.47 23.73
CA LYS A 31 9.49 -14.71 22.82
C LYS A 31 9.35 -15.16 21.36
N HIS A 32 8.19 -15.73 20.99
CA HIS A 32 7.92 -16.27 19.65
C HIS A 32 8.02 -15.28 18.48
N GLY A 33 7.94 -13.96 18.71
CA GLY A 33 8.05 -12.92 17.66
C GLY A 33 6.88 -12.86 16.66
N ALA A 34 6.03 -13.90 16.63
CA ALA A 34 4.80 -13.94 15.88
C ALA A 34 3.76 -12.90 16.35
N ILE A 35 2.94 -12.41 15.41
CA ILE A 35 1.88 -11.40 15.63
C ILE A 35 0.48 -11.90 15.27
N ALA A 36 0.40 -12.99 14.50
CA ALA A 36 -0.80 -13.64 14.01
C ALA A 36 -0.47 -15.13 13.75
N ALA A 37 -1.48 -15.93 13.41
CA ALA A 37 -1.30 -17.35 13.11
C ALA A 37 -1.86 -17.71 11.73
N LEU A 38 -1.19 -18.61 11.02
CA LEU A 38 -1.71 -19.26 9.82
C LEU A 38 -2.38 -20.57 10.27
N ILE A 39 -3.67 -20.73 10.03
CA ILE A 39 -4.48 -21.87 10.48
C ILE A 39 -5.10 -22.54 9.26
N ASP A 40 -4.73 -23.78 8.99
CA ASP A 40 -5.10 -24.51 7.75
C ASP A 40 -4.83 -23.70 6.47
N GLY A 41 -3.74 -22.93 6.44
CA GLY A 41 -3.37 -22.04 5.33
C GLY A 41 -4.11 -20.71 5.26
N ILE A 42 -4.94 -20.37 6.26
CA ILE A 42 -5.69 -19.12 6.33
C ILE A 42 -5.13 -18.23 7.46
N GLU A 43 -4.82 -16.97 7.16
CA GLU A 43 -4.35 -16.02 8.18
C GLU A 43 -5.47 -15.69 9.18
N ARG A 44 -5.17 -15.76 10.47
CA ARG A 44 -6.11 -15.56 11.59
C ARG A 44 -5.47 -14.77 12.72
N ASP A 45 -6.31 -14.02 13.43
CA ASP A 45 -5.95 -13.32 14.64
C ASP A 45 -5.57 -14.30 15.77
N PHE A 46 -4.68 -13.88 16.66
CA PHE A 46 -4.34 -14.62 17.86
C PHE A 46 -5.53 -14.91 18.80
N SER A 47 -6.57 -14.09 18.76
CA SER A 47 -7.84 -14.29 19.49
C SER A 47 -8.75 -15.37 18.88
N TYR A 48 -8.41 -15.92 17.69
CA TYR A 48 -9.22 -16.95 17.04
C TYR A 48 -9.26 -18.24 17.87
N ILE A 49 -10.48 -18.77 18.05
CA ILE A 49 -10.75 -19.94 18.90
C ILE A 49 -10.72 -21.21 18.05
N LEU A 50 -9.86 -22.16 18.42
CA LEU A 50 -9.76 -23.46 17.78
C LEU A 50 -10.88 -24.40 18.26
N LYS A 51 -11.72 -24.86 17.30
CA LYS A 51 -12.87 -25.74 17.54
C LYS A 51 -12.69 -27.16 16.98
N THR A 52 -11.85 -27.30 15.96
CA THR A 52 -11.60 -28.54 15.22
C THR A 52 -10.10 -28.82 15.19
N ASN A 53 -9.72 -30.02 14.72
CA ASN A 53 -8.33 -30.29 14.37
C ASN A 53 -7.89 -29.37 13.22
N CYS A 54 -6.66 -28.87 13.26
CA CYS A 54 -6.11 -27.94 12.27
C CYS A 54 -4.57 -28.01 12.24
N SER A 55 -3.94 -27.46 11.20
CA SER A 55 -2.54 -27.01 11.29
C SER A 55 -2.46 -25.60 11.87
N ILE A 56 -1.35 -25.27 12.53
CA ILE A 56 -1.02 -23.91 12.96
C ILE A 56 0.45 -23.58 12.72
N GLU A 57 0.72 -22.39 12.18
CA GLU A 57 2.06 -21.86 11.98
C GLU A 57 2.14 -20.39 12.46
N PRO A 58 3.24 -19.96 13.10
CA PRO A 58 3.44 -18.59 13.54
C PRO A 58 3.71 -17.63 12.37
N ILE A 59 2.93 -16.55 12.25
CA ILE A 59 3.25 -15.45 11.32
C ILE A 59 4.18 -14.46 12.05
N LEU A 60 5.48 -14.55 11.76
CA LEU A 60 6.52 -13.68 12.31
C LEU A 60 6.37 -12.24 11.81
N GLY A 61 6.55 -11.24 12.68
CA GLY A 61 6.30 -9.84 12.33
C GLY A 61 7.23 -9.26 11.23
N ASP A 62 8.40 -9.85 11.03
CA ASP A 62 9.39 -9.47 10.00
C ASP A 62 9.18 -10.16 8.64
N SER A 63 8.32 -11.19 8.57
CA SER A 63 7.86 -11.80 7.32
C SER A 63 7.00 -10.83 6.50
N ASP A 64 6.85 -11.06 5.19
CA ASP A 64 6.02 -10.19 4.33
C ASP A 64 4.54 -10.13 4.78
N ALA A 65 3.97 -11.28 5.16
CA ALA A 65 2.63 -11.36 5.76
C ALA A 65 2.57 -10.62 7.12
N GLY A 66 3.59 -10.78 7.96
CA GLY A 66 3.70 -10.07 9.23
C GLY A 66 3.76 -8.55 9.05
N LEU A 67 4.57 -8.07 8.10
CA LEU A 67 4.67 -6.65 7.75
C LEU A 67 3.35 -6.11 7.18
N TYR A 68 2.63 -6.90 6.37
CA TYR A 68 1.29 -6.54 5.88
C TYR A 68 0.32 -6.29 7.04
N ILE A 69 0.22 -7.24 7.99
CA ILE A 69 -0.64 -7.17 9.18
C ILE A 69 -0.24 -6.02 10.11
N LEU A 70 1.06 -5.79 10.32
CA LEU A 70 1.57 -4.65 11.09
C LEU A 70 1.18 -3.31 10.48
N ARG A 71 1.39 -3.14 9.17
CA ARG A 71 1.06 -1.90 8.44
C ARG A 71 -0.43 -1.64 8.43
N HIS A 72 -1.24 -2.69 8.24
CA HIS A 72 -2.69 -2.59 8.29
C HIS A 72 -3.20 -2.20 9.68
N SER A 73 -2.65 -2.80 10.74
CA SER A 73 -2.93 -2.42 12.13
C SER A 73 -2.44 -1.00 12.47
N CYS A 74 -1.32 -0.57 11.89
CA CYS A 74 -0.83 0.80 12.03
C CYS A 74 -1.72 1.83 11.31
N ALA A 75 -2.38 1.43 10.22
CA ALA A 75 -3.42 2.23 9.58
C ALA A 75 -4.63 2.44 10.53
N HIS A 76 -5.09 1.40 11.23
CA HIS A 76 -6.15 1.53 12.25
C HIS A 76 -5.70 2.40 13.44
N LEU A 77 -4.45 2.27 13.90
CA LEU A 77 -3.87 3.16 14.92
C LEU A 77 -3.86 4.63 14.48
N LEU A 78 -3.55 4.91 13.21
CA LEU A 78 -3.63 6.24 12.63
C LEU A 78 -5.08 6.73 12.59
N ALA A 79 -6.03 5.88 12.17
CA ALA A 79 -7.44 6.24 12.14
C ALA A 79 -8.00 6.60 13.52
N GLN A 80 -7.68 5.80 14.56
CA GLN A 80 -8.01 6.16 15.94
C GLN A 80 -7.41 7.52 16.31
N ALA A 81 -6.10 7.72 16.11
CA ALA A 81 -5.43 8.96 16.49
C ALA A 81 -6.02 10.19 15.79
N VAL A 82 -6.42 10.07 14.51
CA VAL A 82 -7.08 11.15 13.76
C VAL A 82 -8.48 11.39 14.29
N THR A 83 -9.32 10.37 14.47
CA THR A 83 -10.70 10.55 14.97
C THR A 83 -10.76 11.09 16.41
N GLU A 84 -9.76 10.79 17.25
CA GLU A 84 -9.66 11.38 18.61
C GLU A 84 -9.19 12.84 18.60
N MET A 85 -8.43 13.27 17.58
CA MET A 85 -7.96 14.65 17.43
C MET A 85 -8.92 15.54 16.62
N PHE A 86 -9.68 14.93 15.70
CA PHE A 86 -10.59 15.57 14.76
C PHE A 86 -11.92 14.79 14.77
N PRO A 87 -12.85 15.08 15.70
CA PRO A 87 -14.06 14.28 15.89
C PRO A 87 -14.98 14.18 14.66
N ASP A 88 -14.97 15.20 13.80
CA ASP A 88 -15.75 15.24 12.56
C ASP A 88 -15.12 14.44 11.39
N ALA A 89 -13.87 13.99 11.54
CA ALA A 89 -13.15 13.28 10.48
C ALA A 89 -13.74 11.89 10.24
N LYS A 90 -14.20 11.63 9.02
CA LYS A 90 -14.78 10.31 8.65
C LYS A 90 -13.69 9.43 8.02
N PRO A 91 -13.19 8.39 8.71
CA PRO A 91 -12.23 7.44 8.13
C PRO A 91 -12.90 6.63 7.02
N THR A 92 -12.25 6.49 5.86
CA THR A 92 -12.80 5.77 4.71
C THR A 92 -12.08 4.44 4.46
N ILE A 93 -10.89 4.45 3.85
CA ILE A 93 -10.10 3.25 3.49
C ILE A 93 -8.63 3.47 3.90
N GLY A 94 -8.04 2.47 4.56
CA GLY A 94 -6.63 2.47 4.93
C GLY A 94 -5.93 1.14 4.67
N PRO A 95 -5.45 0.88 3.45
CA PRO A 95 -4.78 -0.36 3.10
C PRO A 95 -3.28 -0.28 3.42
N PRO A 96 -2.65 -1.41 3.77
CA PRO A 96 -1.19 -1.53 3.69
C PRO A 96 -0.74 -1.41 2.22
N ILE A 97 0.47 -0.91 2.03
CA ILE A 97 1.19 -0.83 0.76
C ILE A 97 2.59 -1.45 0.91
N GLU A 98 3.27 -1.68 -0.21
CA GLU A 98 4.56 -2.41 -0.30
C GLU A 98 5.63 -1.98 0.73
N HIS A 99 5.63 -0.70 1.12
CA HIS A 99 6.61 -0.13 2.04
C HIS A 99 5.98 0.66 3.21
N GLY A 100 4.70 0.47 3.50
CA GLY A 100 4.01 1.26 4.52
C GLY A 100 2.50 1.09 4.50
N PHE A 101 1.78 2.16 4.77
CA PHE A 101 0.32 2.23 4.69
C PHE A 101 -0.10 3.65 4.34
N TYR A 102 -1.36 3.82 3.96
CA TYR A 102 -2.03 5.11 4.03
C TYR A 102 -3.40 4.96 4.68
N TYR A 103 -4.02 6.07 5.07
CA TYR A 103 -5.43 6.11 5.43
C TYR A 103 -6.07 7.38 4.86
N ASP A 104 -7.23 7.23 4.23
CA ASP A 104 -8.02 8.30 3.63
C ASP A 104 -9.14 8.78 4.56
N PHE A 105 -9.16 10.07 4.87
CA PHE A 105 -10.13 10.72 5.74
C PHE A 105 -10.93 11.76 4.97
N HIS A 106 -12.26 11.77 5.13
CA HIS A 106 -13.05 12.94 4.75
C HIS A 106 -12.99 13.93 5.92
N MET A 107 -12.12 14.92 5.77
CA MET A 107 -11.82 16.01 6.72
C MET A 107 -11.03 17.10 6.00
N GLU A 108 -10.91 18.27 6.61
CA GLU A 108 -10.07 19.36 6.10
C GLU A 108 -8.61 18.92 5.84
N PRO A 109 -7.95 19.44 4.78
CA PRO A 109 -6.57 19.09 4.46
C PRO A 109 -5.59 19.47 5.57
N ILE A 110 -4.95 18.48 6.18
CA ILE A 110 -3.88 18.73 7.17
C ILE A 110 -2.57 19.10 6.48
N SER A 111 -1.79 19.94 7.16
CA SER A 111 -0.43 20.30 6.75
C SER A 111 0.60 19.23 7.15
N LYS A 112 1.77 19.25 6.51
CA LYS A 112 2.88 18.33 6.87
C LYS A 112 3.38 18.55 8.31
N ASP A 113 3.24 19.78 8.82
CA ASP A 113 3.70 20.19 10.15
C ASP A 113 2.78 19.73 11.29
N GLU A 114 1.60 19.18 10.95
CA GLU A 114 0.69 18.55 11.90
C GLU A 114 0.92 17.04 12.06
N LEU A 115 1.57 16.39 11.09
CA LEU A 115 1.94 14.97 11.18
C LEU A 115 2.73 14.61 12.46
N PRO A 116 3.66 15.44 12.97
CA PRO A 116 4.31 15.19 14.27
C PRO A 116 3.33 15.16 15.46
N LYS A 117 2.23 15.92 15.42
CA LYS A 117 1.20 15.94 16.47
C LYS A 117 0.39 14.64 16.45
N ILE A 118 -0.05 14.22 15.26
CA ILE A 118 -0.77 12.94 15.06
C ILE A 118 0.13 11.76 15.44
N GLU A 119 1.40 11.77 15.02
CA GLU A 119 2.37 10.73 15.39
C GLU A 119 2.63 10.68 16.91
N LYS A 120 2.59 11.83 17.60
CA LYS A 120 2.64 11.87 19.07
C LYS A 120 1.42 11.18 19.68
N ARG A 121 0.20 11.46 19.18
CA ARG A 121 -1.04 10.80 19.65
C ARG A 121 -1.01 9.29 19.41
N MET A 122 -0.59 8.85 18.23
CA MET A 122 -0.36 7.41 17.95
C MET A 122 0.60 6.78 18.96
N LYS A 123 1.71 7.45 19.32
CA LYS A 123 2.66 6.95 20.34
C LYS A 123 2.06 6.88 21.74
N GLU A 124 1.11 7.75 22.08
CA GLU A 124 0.36 7.68 23.34
C GLU A 124 -0.60 6.48 23.35
N LEU A 125 -1.28 6.18 22.24
CA LEU A 125 -2.15 5.01 22.08
C LEU A 125 -1.38 3.67 22.14
N VAL A 126 -0.15 3.64 21.61
CA VAL A 126 0.77 2.49 21.72
C VAL A 126 1.23 2.27 23.16
N LYS A 127 1.49 3.35 23.92
CA LYS A 127 1.83 3.28 25.35
C LYS A 127 0.67 2.80 26.23
N GLN A 128 -0.58 3.05 25.83
CA GLN A 128 -1.76 2.57 26.53
C GLN A 128 -1.95 1.05 26.44
N ASN A 129 -1.25 0.35 25.52
CA ASN A 129 -1.33 -1.10 25.36
C ASN A 129 -2.78 -1.60 25.21
N LEU A 130 -3.56 -0.91 24.38
CA LEU A 130 -4.96 -1.25 24.14
C LEU A 130 -5.02 -2.60 23.42
N LYS A 131 -5.78 -3.54 23.97
CA LYS A 131 -6.11 -4.80 23.28
C LYS A 131 -6.92 -4.48 22.03
N ILE A 132 -6.60 -5.18 20.93
CA ILE A 132 -7.38 -5.12 19.70
C ILE A 132 -8.27 -6.36 19.65
N GLU A 133 -9.58 -6.14 19.58
CA GLU A 133 -10.58 -7.20 19.65
C GLU A 133 -11.38 -7.26 18.36
N ARG A 134 -11.46 -8.46 17.77
CA ARG A 134 -12.32 -8.76 16.64
C ARG A 134 -13.73 -9.06 17.13
N GLU A 135 -14.70 -8.34 16.59
CA GLU A 135 -16.12 -8.54 16.84
C GLU A 135 -16.82 -8.98 15.56
N GLU A 136 -17.59 -10.06 15.60
CA GLU A 136 -18.46 -10.47 14.48
C GLU A 136 -19.86 -9.86 14.67
N HIS A 137 -20.36 -9.11 13.69
CA HIS A 137 -21.69 -8.49 13.76
C HIS A 137 -22.51 -8.73 12.49
N GLY A 138 -23.82 -8.88 12.66
CA GLY A 138 -24.77 -8.90 11.55
C GLY A 138 -24.88 -7.53 10.86
N ASN A 139 -25.28 -7.55 9.59
CA ASN A 139 -25.31 -6.38 8.69
C ASN A 139 -26.04 -5.16 9.30
N THR A 140 -27.24 -5.38 9.87
CA THR A 140 -28.05 -4.34 10.54
C THR A 140 -27.32 -3.65 11.69
N LYS A 141 -26.52 -4.38 12.46
CA LYS A 141 -25.76 -3.83 13.59
C LYS A 141 -24.57 -3.01 13.10
N LEU A 142 -23.84 -3.49 12.08
CA LEU A 142 -22.77 -2.73 11.43
C LEU A 142 -23.29 -1.43 10.83
N ARG A 143 -24.41 -1.46 10.10
CA ARG A 143 -25.05 -0.25 9.55
C ARG A 143 -25.45 0.74 10.62
N LYS A 144 -25.95 0.28 11.78
CA LYS A 144 -26.23 1.16 12.93
C LYS A 144 -24.94 1.78 13.50
N MET A 145 -23.89 0.97 13.69
CA MET A 145 -22.59 1.41 14.23
C MET A 145 -21.89 2.44 13.34
N PHE A 146 -21.94 2.27 12.01
CA PHE A 146 -21.30 3.17 11.04
C PHE A 146 -22.26 4.15 10.37
N SER A 147 -23.47 4.34 10.91
CA SER A 147 -24.54 5.17 10.32
C SER A 147 -24.16 6.62 10.04
N GLN A 148 -23.21 7.19 10.80
CA GLN A 148 -22.70 8.57 10.61
C GLN A 148 -21.61 8.68 9.52
N ASN A 149 -21.15 7.55 8.97
CA ASN A 149 -20.06 7.48 8.00
C ASN A 149 -20.53 6.88 6.66
N GLN A 150 -20.97 7.75 5.75
CA GLN A 150 -21.47 7.41 4.41
C GLN A 150 -20.51 6.51 3.61
N PHE A 151 -19.20 6.71 3.75
CA PHE A 151 -18.19 5.93 3.01
C PHE A 151 -18.15 4.47 3.49
N LYS A 152 -18.34 4.22 4.78
CA LYS A 152 -18.45 2.85 5.32
C LYS A 152 -19.77 2.20 4.91
N ALA A 153 -20.86 2.97 4.78
CA ALA A 153 -22.12 2.47 4.23
C ALA A 153 -21.96 2.00 2.78
N GLU A 154 -21.39 2.83 1.90
CA GLU A 154 -21.05 2.44 0.52
C GLU A 154 -20.15 1.20 0.44
N ILE A 155 -19.13 1.09 1.31
CA ILE A 155 -18.26 -0.10 1.37
C ILE A 155 -19.05 -1.36 1.75
N MET A 156 -20.02 -1.26 2.66
CA MET A 156 -20.88 -2.39 3.02
C MET A 156 -21.78 -2.80 1.85
N ASP A 157 -22.39 -1.85 1.15
CA ASP A 157 -23.20 -2.11 -0.03
C ASP A 157 -22.39 -2.81 -1.15
N ASP A 158 -21.20 -2.28 -1.46
CA ASP A 158 -20.30 -2.82 -2.49
C ASP A 158 -19.73 -4.22 -2.17
N LYS A 159 -19.27 -4.45 -0.92
CA LYS A 159 -18.37 -5.59 -0.59
C LYS A 159 -18.94 -6.66 0.34
N ILE A 160 -20.08 -6.37 0.98
CA ILE A 160 -20.72 -7.26 1.97
C ILE A 160 -22.16 -7.56 1.55
N GLY A 161 -22.83 -6.63 0.87
CA GLY A 161 -24.24 -6.74 0.49
C GLY A 161 -25.17 -6.46 1.68
N HIS A 162 -26.39 -7.00 1.61
CA HIS A 162 -27.42 -6.75 2.62
C HIS A 162 -27.57 -7.89 3.65
N ASP A 163 -27.35 -9.15 3.27
CA ASP A 163 -27.64 -10.30 4.15
C ASP A 163 -26.44 -10.84 4.94
N VAL A 164 -25.22 -10.64 4.44
CA VAL A 164 -24.01 -11.19 5.07
C VAL A 164 -23.52 -10.26 6.19
N GLY A 165 -23.13 -10.85 7.32
CA GLY A 165 -22.42 -10.14 8.39
C GLY A 165 -20.96 -9.86 8.03
N SER A 166 -20.26 -9.12 8.89
CA SER A 166 -18.81 -8.92 8.74
C SER A 166 -18.18 -8.64 10.10
N SER A 167 -16.86 -8.80 10.16
CA SER A 167 -16.08 -8.42 11.33
C SER A 167 -15.84 -6.91 11.40
N ALA A 168 -15.72 -6.42 12.64
CA ALA A 168 -15.19 -5.11 12.99
C ALA A 168 -14.09 -5.28 14.04
N TYR A 169 -13.11 -4.37 14.08
CA TYR A 169 -12.03 -4.40 15.06
C TYR A 169 -12.14 -3.22 16.01
N ARG A 170 -12.21 -3.50 17.31
CA ARG A 170 -12.26 -2.52 18.40
C ARG A 170 -10.88 -2.37 19.03
N GLN A 171 -10.47 -1.14 19.28
CA GLN A 171 -9.27 -0.80 20.06
C GLN A 171 -9.62 0.34 21.02
N GLY A 172 -9.96 -0.03 22.26
CA GLY A 172 -10.59 0.90 23.21
C GLY A 172 -11.94 1.42 22.69
N ASN A 173 -12.06 2.73 22.56
CA ASN A 173 -13.29 3.40 22.10
C ASN A 173 -13.45 3.42 20.57
N PHE A 174 -12.36 3.23 19.82
CA PHE A 174 -12.40 3.23 18.35
C PHE A 174 -12.80 1.86 17.81
N VAL A 175 -13.60 1.86 16.73
CA VAL A 175 -14.01 0.67 16.00
C VAL A 175 -13.91 0.93 14.51
N ASP A 176 -13.34 0.00 13.75
CA ASP A 176 -13.30 0.05 12.28
C ASP A 176 -13.86 -1.22 11.64
N LEU A 177 -14.49 -1.07 10.47
CA LEU A 177 -15.00 -2.17 9.65
C LEU A 177 -13.83 -2.80 8.88
N CYS A 178 -13.41 -4.00 9.29
CA CYS A 178 -12.33 -4.71 8.62
C CYS A 178 -12.43 -6.23 8.77
N ARG A 179 -11.87 -6.97 7.80
CA ARG A 179 -11.71 -8.43 7.82
C ARG A 179 -10.46 -8.88 8.61
N GLY A 180 -9.45 -8.01 8.72
CA GLY A 180 -8.15 -8.30 9.33
C GLY A 180 -7.35 -9.36 8.54
N PRO A 181 -6.43 -10.10 9.20
CA PRO A 181 -6.18 -10.09 10.64
C PRO A 181 -5.43 -8.83 11.13
N HIS A 182 -5.38 -8.67 12.46
CA HIS A 182 -4.69 -7.59 13.16
C HIS A 182 -3.79 -8.11 14.30
N VAL A 183 -2.86 -7.26 14.75
CA VAL A 183 -2.04 -7.52 15.97
C VAL A 183 -2.92 -7.57 17.22
N SER A 184 -2.54 -8.34 18.26
CA SER A 184 -3.35 -8.47 19.48
C SER A 184 -3.37 -7.23 20.39
N SER A 185 -2.42 -6.30 20.25
CA SER A 185 -2.36 -5.05 21.03
C SER A 185 -1.67 -3.91 20.29
N THR A 186 -2.13 -2.67 20.53
CA THR A 186 -1.47 -1.45 20.03
C THR A 186 0.00 -1.35 20.47
N SER A 187 0.41 -1.97 21.57
CA SER A 187 1.80 -1.93 22.03
C SER A 187 2.79 -2.69 21.14
N GLN A 188 2.31 -3.49 20.18
CA GLN A 188 3.16 -4.11 19.15
C GLN A 188 3.55 -3.11 18.05
N LEU A 189 2.76 -2.05 17.84
CA LEU A 189 2.93 -1.04 16.78
C LEU A 189 3.93 0.05 17.17
N ARG A 190 5.16 -0.34 17.53
CA ARG A 190 6.17 0.60 18.10
C ARG A 190 6.93 1.41 17.05
N TRP A 191 7.21 0.83 15.89
CA TRP A 191 8.15 1.38 14.92
C TRP A 191 7.42 1.87 13.68
N PHE A 192 6.88 3.07 13.79
CA PHE A 192 6.21 3.76 12.69
C PHE A 192 6.69 5.21 12.55
N LYS A 193 6.44 5.78 11.36
CA LYS A 193 6.74 7.18 11.03
C LYS A 193 5.74 7.68 9.99
N LEU A 194 5.06 8.80 10.25
CA LEU A 194 4.26 9.48 9.23
C LEU A 194 5.19 10.26 8.28
N THR A 195 4.93 10.17 6.96
CA THR A 195 5.85 10.66 5.91
C THR A 195 5.32 11.88 5.16
N SER A 196 4.07 11.81 4.70
CA SER A 196 3.45 12.80 3.83
C SER A 196 1.94 12.79 3.95
N THR A 197 1.33 13.90 3.53
CA THR A 197 -0.11 14.09 3.36
C THR A 197 -0.36 14.47 1.90
N SER A 198 -1.48 14.05 1.31
CA SER A 198 -1.91 14.45 -0.04
C SER A 198 -3.43 14.48 -0.13
N GLN A 199 -3.97 15.27 -1.06
CA GLN A 199 -5.37 15.13 -1.44
C GLN A 199 -5.57 13.89 -2.33
N ALA A 200 -6.66 13.18 -2.08
CA ALA A 200 -7.21 12.09 -2.88
C ALA A 200 -8.70 12.37 -3.12
N TYR A 201 -9.34 11.55 -3.94
CA TYR A 201 -10.79 11.63 -4.21
C TYR A 201 -11.43 10.27 -3.97
N TRP A 202 -12.69 10.25 -3.55
CA TRP A 202 -13.41 9.01 -3.30
C TRP A 202 -13.48 8.13 -4.56
N ARG A 203 -13.10 6.86 -4.41
CA ARG A 203 -12.90 5.89 -5.51
C ARG A 203 -11.95 6.35 -6.64
N GLY A 204 -11.15 7.40 -6.44
CA GLY A 204 -10.28 8.00 -7.44
C GLY A 204 -10.99 8.88 -8.49
N ASP A 205 -12.27 9.17 -8.31
CA ASP A 205 -13.05 10.03 -9.22
C ASP A 205 -13.02 11.49 -8.73
N VAL A 206 -12.41 12.37 -9.54
CA VAL A 206 -12.27 13.81 -9.25
C VAL A 206 -13.62 14.53 -9.07
N LYS A 207 -14.73 13.94 -9.53
CA LYS A 207 -16.08 14.48 -9.33
C LYS A 207 -16.69 14.14 -7.97
N LYS A 208 -16.06 13.25 -7.20
CA LYS A 208 -16.53 12.81 -5.88
C LYS A 208 -15.76 13.48 -4.76
N GLU A 209 -16.20 13.20 -3.54
CA GLU A 209 -15.78 13.92 -2.34
C GLU A 209 -14.25 13.88 -2.16
N PRO A 210 -13.63 15.04 -1.87
CA PRO A 210 -12.21 15.12 -1.59
C PRO A 210 -11.91 14.44 -0.24
N LEU A 211 -10.73 13.82 -0.19
CA LEU A 211 -10.21 13.07 0.94
C LEU A 211 -8.78 13.50 1.25
N THR A 212 -8.46 13.60 2.54
CA THR A 212 -7.13 13.83 3.06
C THR A 212 -6.46 12.48 3.29
N ARG A 213 -5.48 12.14 2.45
CA ARG A 213 -4.70 10.90 2.52
C ARG A 213 -3.43 11.12 3.34
N ILE A 214 -3.26 10.36 4.41
CA ILE A 214 -2.07 10.40 5.26
C ILE A 214 -1.26 9.12 5.05
N TYR A 215 0.04 9.26 4.74
CA TYR A 215 0.96 8.14 4.54
C TYR A 215 1.84 7.88 5.77
N GLY A 216 2.13 6.60 6.03
CA GLY A 216 3.03 6.16 7.08
C GLY A 216 3.86 4.93 6.72
N LEU A 217 4.96 4.76 7.43
CA LEU A 217 5.78 3.54 7.44
C LEU A 217 5.49 2.76 8.72
N CYS A 218 5.49 1.42 8.66
CA CYS A 218 5.47 0.56 9.86
C CYS A 218 6.32 -0.70 9.60
N TYR A 219 7.10 -1.10 10.62
CA TYR A 219 8.03 -2.23 10.60
C TYR A 219 8.07 -2.95 11.96
N ALA A 220 8.51 -4.21 11.97
CA ALA A 220 8.65 -5.01 13.18
C ALA A 220 9.81 -4.56 14.10
N THR A 221 10.88 -4.00 13.52
CA THR A 221 12.06 -3.54 14.25
C THR A 221 12.33 -2.04 14.07
N LYS A 222 13.09 -1.46 15.00
CA LYS A 222 13.55 -0.06 14.93
C LYS A 222 14.61 0.11 13.83
N GLU A 223 15.39 -0.94 13.62
CA GLU A 223 16.51 -1.06 12.69
C GLU A 223 16.00 -1.01 11.25
N ASP A 224 14.92 -1.74 10.93
CA ASP A 224 14.28 -1.73 9.61
C ASP A 224 13.63 -0.39 9.29
N LEU A 225 12.94 0.23 10.26
CA LEU A 225 12.42 1.58 10.08
C LEU A 225 13.55 2.59 9.81
N LYS A 226 14.67 2.49 10.54
CA LYS A 226 15.85 3.35 10.34
C LYS A 226 16.49 3.10 8.96
N LYS A 227 16.63 1.84 8.56
CA LYS A 227 17.13 1.41 7.24
C LYS A 227 16.25 1.98 6.12
N ARG A 228 14.92 1.87 6.22
CA ARG A 228 14.00 2.42 5.23
C ARG A 228 14.05 3.95 5.16
N LYS A 229 14.08 4.63 6.30
CA LYS A 229 14.26 6.10 6.35
C LYS A 229 15.53 6.53 5.61
N ARG A 230 16.65 5.88 5.90
CA ARG A 230 17.93 6.13 5.21
C ARG A 230 17.81 5.91 3.70
N GLN A 231 17.16 4.84 3.24
CA GLN A 231 16.90 4.62 1.80
C GLN A 231 16.10 5.75 1.16
N ILE A 232 15.08 6.29 1.84
CA ILE A 232 14.25 7.40 1.34
C ILE A 232 15.06 8.71 1.29
N GLU A 233 15.86 8.99 2.31
CA GLU A 233 16.79 10.14 2.35
C GLU A 233 17.81 10.03 1.20
N GLU A 234 18.41 8.87 1.02
CA GLU A 234 19.37 8.54 -0.05
C GLU A 234 18.77 8.58 -1.47
N ALA A 235 17.51 8.20 -1.64
CA ALA A 235 16.78 8.35 -2.92
C ALA A 235 16.40 9.81 -3.21
N THR A 236 16.08 10.58 -2.16
CA THR A 236 15.76 12.01 -2.27
C THR A 236 16.99 12.83 -2.70
N LEU A 237 18.18 12.48 -2.20
CA LEU A 237 19.44 13.06 -2.64
C LEU A 237 19.75 12.78 -4.12
N ARG A 238 19.32 11.62 -4.65
CA ARG A 238 19.54 11.19 -6.04
C ARG A 238 18.38 11.52 -6.99
N ASN A 239 17.47 12.41 -6.58
CA ASN A 239 16.30 12.77 -7.37
C ASN A 239 16.71 13.70 -8.54
N HIS A 240 16.43 13.30 -9.78
CA HIS A 240 16.74 14.10 -10.98
C HIS A 240 16.14 15.51 -10.96
N LYS A 241 15.00 15.73 -10.28
CA LYS A 241 14.40 17.07 -10.13
C LYS A 241 15.18 17.98 -9.19
N LYS A 242 15.89 17.38 -8.22
CA LYS A 242 16.78 18.10 -7.32
C LYS A 242 18.11 18.36 -8.04
N ILE A 243 18.77 17.31 -8.51
CA ILE A 243 20.08 17.39 -9.18
C ILE A 243 20.00 18.27 -10.44
N GLY A 244 18.98 18.09 -11.28
CA GLY A 244 18.82 18.85 -12.52
C GLY A 244 18.59 20.35 -12.30
N LYS A 245 18.09 20.74 -11.11
CA LYS A 245 18.01 22.14 -10.68
C LYS A 245 19.30 22.63 -10.01
N GLU A 246 19.97 21.79 -9.22
CA GLU A 246 21.23 22.14 -8.54
C GLU A 246 22.44 22.23 -9.50
N MET A 247 22.38 21.56 -10.65
CA MET A 247 23.40 21.56 -11.70
C MET A 247 23.01 22.37 -12.95
N ASP A 248 21.90 23.10 -12.92
CA ASP A 248 21.35 23.86 -14.05
C ASP A 248 21.31 23.05 -15.36
N LEU A 249 20.76 21.83 -15.30
CA LEU A 249 20.64 20.94 -16.47
C LEU A 249 19.38 21.28 -17.28
N TYR A 250 18.26 21.55 -16.60
CA TYR A 250 17.01 21.89 -17.25
C TYR A 250 16.13 22.76 -16.36
N MET A 251 15.21 23.48 -16.98
CA MET A 251 14.14 24.21 -16.29
C MET A 251 12.76 23.79 -16.82
N ILE A 252 11.73 23.95 -15.98
CA ILE A 252 10.32 23.80 -16.39
C ILE A 252 9.66 25.15 -16.16
N ASN A 253 9.08 25.72 -17.21
CA ASN A 253 8.37 27.00 -17.15
C ASN A 253 6.90 26.77 -17.50
N GLU A 254 5.99 27.22 -16.63
CA GLU A 254 4.55 27.05 -16.83
C GLU A 254 4.03 27.77 -18.09
N LEU A 255 4.69 28.85 -18.53
CA LEU A 255 4.35 29.57 -19.77
C LEU A 255 4.69 28.77 -21.04
N ILE A 256 5.64 27.84 -20.97
CA ILE A 256 6.05 27.00 -22.11
C ILE A 256 5.16 25.75 -22.16
N GLY A 257 4.84 25.16 -21.00
CA GLY A 257 3.87 24.09 -20.87
C GLY A 257 4.30 23.00 -19.89
N LYS A 258 3.32 22.38 -19.22
CA LYS A 258 3.58 21.27 -18.30
C LYS A 258 4.03 20.04 -19.09
N GLY A 259 5.20 19.50 -18.73
CA GLY A 259 5.82 18.36 -19.42
C GLY A 259 6.81 18.73 -20.53
N LEU A 260 7.06 20.02 -20.78
CA LEU A 260 8.05 20.50 -21.75
C LEU A 260 9.27 21.09 -21.02
N PRO A 261 10.29 20.28 -20.69
CA PRO A 261 11.53 20.79 -20.10
C PRO A 261 12.35 21.56 -21.15
N VAL A 262 12.90 22.70 -20.73
CA VAL A 262 13.90 23.44 -21.51
C VAL A 262 15.27 23.03 -21.02
N TRP A 263 16.09 22.49 -21.91
CA TRP A 263 17.48 22.16 -21.62
C TRP A 263 18.31 23.45 -21.49
N LEU A 264 19.04 23.54 -20.39
CA LEU A 264 20.01 24.62 -20.13
C LEU A 264 21.39 24.18 -20.67
N PRO A 265 22.37 25.08 -20.82
CA PRO A 265 23.64 24.76 -21.49
C PRO A 265 24.36 23.51 -20.95
N ASN A 266 24.34 23.28 -19.63
CA ASN A 266 24.95 22.08 -19.02
C ASN A 266 24.19 20.79 -19.40
N GLY A 267 22.85 20.86 -19.48
CA GLY A 267 22.02 19.73 -19.86
C GLY A 267 22.03 19.45 -21.36
N GLU A 268 22.11 20.49 -22.20
CA GLU A 268 22.25 20.32 -23.65
C GLU A 268 23.60 19.71 -24.00
N LEU A 269 24.69 20.04 -23.28
CA LEU A 269 25.98 19.36 -23.40
C LEU A 269 25.86 17.87 -23.06
N LEU A 270 25.29 17.54 -21.89
CA LEU A 270 25.10 16.15 -21.45
C LEU A 270 24.25 15.35 -22.45
N LYS A 271 23.13 15.94 -22.90
CA LYS A 271 22.24 15.37 -23.93
C LYS A 271 22.99 15.14 -25.24
N SER A 272 23.76 16.12 -25.71
CA SER A 272 24.52 16.04 -26.96
C SER A 272 25.54 14.91 -26.96
N GLU A 273 26.27 14.70 -25.85
CA GLU A 273 27.21 13.58 -25.75
C GLU A 273 26.51 12.22 -25.72
N ILE A 274 25.34 12.11 -25.08
CA ILE A 274 24.53 10.88 -25.09
C ILE A 274 23.97 10.61 -26.50
N GLU A 275 23.46 11.63 -27.20
CA GLU A 275 22.95 11.53 -28.57
C GLU A 275 24.05 11.12 -29.56
N LYS A 276 25.26 11.71 -29.47
CA LYS A 276 26.42 11.29 -30.26
C LYS A 276 26.75 9.81 -30.05
N PHE A 277 26.90 9.38 -28.80
CA PHE A 277 27.22 8.00 -28.45
C PHE A 277 26.17 6.99 -28.95
N ALA A 278 24.88 7.34 -28.83
CA ALA A 278 23.79 6.51 -29.36
C ALA A 278 23.89 6.37 -30.89
N VAL A 279 24.03 7.48 -31.61
CA VAL A 279 24.14 7.52 -33.08
C VAL A 279 25.39 6.78 -33.59
N GLU A 280 26.53 6.92 -32.91
CA GLU A 280 27.75 6.15 -33.23
C GLU A 280 27.52 4.64 -33.04
N THR A 281 26.87 4.24 -31.96
CA THR A 281 26.53 2.84 -31.68
C THR A 281 25.56 2.25 -32.70
N GLU A 282 24.51 2.98 -33.07
CA GLU A 282 23.53 2.56 -34.08
C GLU A 282 24.16 2.39 -35.47
N LYS A 283 25.05 3.31 -35.86
CA LYS A 283 25.80 3.22 -37.13
C LYS A 283 26.70 1.99 -37.20
N LEU A 284 27.32 1.60 -36.09
CA LEU A 284 28.11 0.37 -35.99
C LEU A 284 27.26 -0.91 -36.08
N MET A 285 25.96 -0.84 -35.76
CA MET A 285 25.02 -1.97 -35.85
C MET A 285 24.31 -2.10 -37.22
N VAL A 286 24.67 -1.26 -38.21
CA VAL A 286 24.18 -1.31 -39.60
C VAL A 286 22.64 -1.17 -39.71
N THR A 287 22.06 -0.22 -38.99
CA THR A 287 20.69 0.24 -39.22
C THR A 287 20.66 1.50 -40.09
N LYS A 288 19.82 1.51 -41.13
CA LYS A 288 19.55 2.72 -41.92
C LYS A 288 18.69 3.68 -41.09
N GLU A 289 19.27 4.79 -40.65
CA GLU A 289 18.50 5.93 -40.14
C GLU A 289 17.52 6.43 -41.22
N LEU A 290 16.24 6.58 -40.84
CA LEU A 290 15.21 7.22 -41.66
C LEU A 290 14.62 8.40 -40.87
N PRO A 291 14.78 9.66 -41.32
CA PRO A 291 14.18 10.79 -40.64
C PRO A 291 12.66 10.77 -40.80
N HIS A 292 11.94 10.51 -39.71
CA HIS A 292 10.48 10.53 -39.67
C HIS A 292 9.94 11.91 -39.25
N GLN A 293 8.90 12.38 -39.94
CA GLN A 293 8.22 13.63 -39.58
C GLN A 293 7.39 13.47 -38.31
N PHE A 294 7.53 14.41 -37.37
CA PHE A 294 6.71 14.49 -36.15
C PHE A 294 5.21 14.73 -36.41
N TRP A 295 4.85 15.24 -37.59
CA TRP A 295 3.47 15.52 -37.97
C TRP A 295 2.89 14.42 -38.85
N VAL A 296 2.16 13.50 -38.22
CA VAL A 296 1.47 12.39 -38.87
C VAL A 296 -0.02 12.74 -39.04
N ASN A 297 -0.54 12.65 -40.27
CA ASN A 297 -1.95 12.96 -40.58
C ASN A 297 -2.91 12.05 -39.76
N LYS A 298 -4.02 12.61 -39.27
CA LYS A 298 -5.11 11.88 -38.57
C LYS A 298 -5.61 10.62 -39.30
N ASN A 299 -5.47 10.54 -40.62
CA ASN A 299 -5.83 9.34 -41.39
C ASN A 299 -4.78 8.21 -41.25
N PHE A 300 -3.52 8.54 -41.02
CA PHE A 300 -2.44 7.57 -40.87
C PHE A 300 -2.48 6.87 -39.51
N SER A 301 -2.82 7.61 -38.44
CA SER A 301 -3.10 7.02 -37.12
C SER A 301 -4.37 6.17 -37.09
N LYS A 302 -5.36 6.44 -37.97
CA LYS A 302 -6.50 5.54 -38.22
C LYS A 302 -6.11 4.29 -39.03
N LEU A 303 -5.25 4.42 -40.03
CA LEU A 303 -4.76 3.28 -40.83
C LEU A 303 -4.04 2.22 -39.98
N ALA A 304 -3.26 2.64 -38.98
CA ALA A 304 -2.64 1.73 -38.01
C ALA A 304 -3.69 0.91 -37.22
N ALA A 305 -4.83 1.50 -36.86
CA ALA A 305 -5.90 0.82 -36.12
C ALA A 305 -6.75 -0.11 -36.99
N ILE A 306 -6.95 0.21 -38.28
CA ILE A 306 -7.78 -0.59 -39.21
C ILE A 306 -7.09 -1.92 -39.58
N CYS A 307 -5.76 -1.99 -39.52
CA CYS A 307 -5.00 -3.19 -39.89
C CYS A 307 -5.22 -4.41 -38.96
N HIS A 308 -5.93 -4.26 -37.84
CA HIS A 308 -6.29 -5.36 -36.92
C HIS A 308 -7.64 -6.03 -37.23
N THR A 309 -8.38 -5.62 -38.27
CA THR A 309 -9.73 -6.14 -38.55
C THR A 309 -9.96 -6.72 -39.96
N MET A 310 -8.90 -6.92 -40.77
CA MET A 310 -9.02 -7.57 -42.08
C MET A 310 -8.49 -9.02 -42.11
N PRO A 311 -9.18 -9.94 -42.80
CA PRO A 311 -8.76 -11.34 -42.86
C PRO A 311 -7.50 -11.56 -43.72
N THR A 312 -6.54 -12.24 -43.11
CA THR A 312 -5.38 -12.97 -43.66
C THR A 312 -5.25 -13.12 -45.19
N ARG A 313 -4.83 -12.07 -45.92
CA ARG A 313 -4.24 -12.26 -47.26
C ARG A 313 -3.22 -11.22 -47.80
N CYS A 314 -2.49 -10.50 -46.93
CA CYS A 314 -1.29 -9.74 -47.34
C CYS A 314 -0.11 -9.96 -46.38
N ILE A 315 0.85 -10.76 -46.84
CA ILE A 315 2.03 -11.29 -46.15
C ILE A 315 3.11 -11.36 -47.24
N LEU A 316 4.31 -10.77 -47.17
CA LEU A 316 5.06 -10.00 -46.14
C LEU A 316 5.97 -8.96 -46.91
N PRO A 317 6.86 -8.11 -46.31
CA PRO A 317 7.50 -8.20 -44.99
C PRO A 317 7.55 -6.89 -44.17
N TRP A 318 6.81 -6.86 -43.05
CA TRP A 318 6.99 -5.89 -41.94
C TRP A 318 7.41 -6.59 -40.64
N LYS A 319 7.95 -7.81 -40.72
CA LYS A 319 8.11 -8.73 -39.58
C LYS A 319 9.26 -8.42 -38.60
N TRP A 320 9.88 -7.24 -38.69
CA TRP A 320 11.04 -6.84 -37.86
C TRP A 320 10.81 -5.62 -36.96
N MET A 321 9.66 -4.94 -37.06
CA MET A 321 9.27 -3.86 -36.11
C MET A 321 8.19 -4.34 -35.14
N MET A 322 8.60 -5.13 -34.13
CA MET A 322 8.08 -5.14 -32.75
C MET A 322 8.69 -6.33 -32.00
N VAL A 323 9.83 -6.10 -31.37
CA VAL A 323 10.25 -6.88 -30.20
C VAL A 323 9.66 -6.18 -28.98
N PRO A 324 8.69 -6.77 -28.25
CA PRO A 324 8.20 -6.17 -27.03
C PRO A 324 9.26 -6.32 -25.94
N ILE A 325 9.91 -5.22 -25.55
CA ILE A 325 10.68 -5.18 -24.31
C ILE A 325 9.67 -5.20 -23.16
N ILE A 326 9.25 -6.41 -22.77
CA ILE A 326 8.56 -6.66 -21.51
C ILE A 326 9.62 -6.62 -20.42
N LEU A 327 9.88 -5.41 -19.92
CA LEU A 327 10.57 -5.25 -18.64
C LEU A 327 9.62 -5.72 -17.53
N LYS A 328 9.81 -6.97 -17.11
CA LYS A 328 9.43 -7.40 -15.76
C LYS A 328 10.40 -6.74 -14.78
N GLN A 329 9.89 -5.77 -14.03
CA GLN A 329 10.19 -5.56 -12.60
C GLN A 329 9.06 -4.74 -11.99
#